data_AF-A0A535I8P8-F1
#
_entry.id   AF-A0A535I8P8-F1
#
_cell.length_a   1.000
_cell.length_b   1.000
_cell.length_c   1.000
_cell.angle_alpha   90.00
_cell.angle_beta   90.00
_cell.angle_gamma   90.00
#
_symmetry.space_group_name_H-M   'P 1'
#
loop_
_entity.id
_entity.type
_entity.pdbx_description
1 polymer ?
#
loop_
_entity_poly.entity_id
_entity_poly.type
_entity_poly.pdbx_seq_one_letter_code
_entity_poly.pdbx_strand_id
1 'polypeptide(L)'
;MAPAPQLTADEARVMITIGALSGGVFMLSDDLDTLPADRLAFLRNPNLLALVGGPAAEPVHLFSAPEREAQDHWFAFPQELPPLWVRRDPDDSAVVAIYNWSDSARPYRLHFSEAIGTDGSFSVFDLWSPRRGGRSLGIKRDSLRLTLPPHSVRLLRMKAAASAPQP
;
A
#
# COMPACT_ATOMS: atom_id res chain seq x y z
N MET A 1 -26.43 -13.46 18.76
CA MET A 1 -25.81 -12.45 17.89
C MET A 1 -25.07 -13.22 16.81
N ALA A 2 -25.44 -13.10 15.54
CA ALA A 2 -24.67 -13.73 14.46
C ALA A 2 -23.25 -13.16 14.47
N PRO A 3 -22.20 -13.96 14.21
CA PRO A 3 -20.85 -13.41 14.10
C PRO A 3 -20.85 -12.32 13.03
N ALA A 4 -20.21 -11.19 13.32
CA ALA A 4 -20.00 -10.15 12.31
C ALA A 4 -19.31 -10.77 11.08
N PRO A 5 -19.64 -10.33 9.85
CA PRO A 5 -19.00 -10.87 8.65
C PRO A 5 -17.49 -10.68 8.75
N GLN A 6 -16.74 -11.78 8.68
CA GLN A 6 -15.29 -11.74 8.75
C GLN A 6 -14.75 -11.12 7.46
N LEU A 7 -13.86 -10.12 7.58
CA LEU A 7 -13.16 -9.55 6.42
C LEU A 7 -12.50 -10.66 5.62
N THR A 8 -12.48 -10.55 4.29
CA THR A 8 -11.65 -11.41 3.44
C THR A 8 -10.16 -11.22 3.77
N ALA A 9 -9.30 -12.09 3.24
CA ALA A 9 -7.86 -11.95 3.45
C ALA A 9 -7.32 -10.63 2.87
N ASP A 10 -7.80 -10.21 1.70
CA ASP A 10 -7.36 -8.97 1.06
C ASP A 10 -7.90 -7.73 1.79
N GLU A 11 -9.13 -7.74 2.28
CA GLU A 11 -9.69 -6.65 3.10
C GLU A 11 -8.95 -6.51 4.44
N ALA A 12 -8.56 -7.62 5.08
CA ALA A 12 -7.72 -7.56 6.27
C ALA A 12 -6.34 -6.96 5.97
N ARG A 13 -5.75 -7.26 4.81
CA ARG A 13 -4.50 -6.61 4.38
C ARG A 13 -4.69 -5.11 4.17
N VAL A 14 -5.81 -4.67 3.63
CA VAL A 14 -6.13 -3.23 3.50
C VAL A 14 -6.12 -2.59 4.88
N MET A 15 -6.89 -3.12 5.84
CA MET A 15 -6.99 -2.56 7.19
C MET A 15 -5.64 -2.52 7.93
N ILE A 16 -4.88 -3.62 7.85
CA ILE A 16 -3.55 -3.70 8.46
C ILE A 16 -2.58 -2.70 7.81
N THR A 17 -2.63 -2.53 6.49
CA THR A 17 -1.75 -1.59 5.78
C THR A 17 -2.07 -0.15 6.17
N ILE A 18 -3.36 0.22 6.25
CA ILE A 18 -3.79 1.54 6.72
C ILE A 18 -3.25 1.80 8.14
N GLY A 19 -3.45 0.84 9.05
CA GLY A 19 -2.93 0.96 10.41
C GLY A 19 -1.41 1.13 10.46
N ALA A 20 -0.67 0.30 9.72
CA ALA A 20 0.80 0.32 9.69
C ALA A 20 1.37 1.60 9.06
N LEU A 21 0.65 2.23 8.14
CA LEU A 21 1.06 3.46 7.45
C LEU A 21 0.46 4.75 8.05
N SER A 22 -0.36 4.65 9.10
CA SER A 22 -0.95 5.81 9.76
C SER A 22 0.07 6.70 10.50
N GLY A 23 1.27 6.16 10.77
CA GLY A 23 2.31 6.80 11.57
C GLY A 23 2.00 6.93 13.07
N GLY A 24 0.87 6.36 13.50
CA GLY A 24 0.41 6.39 14.89
C GLY A 24 0.46 5.03 15.56
N VAL A 25 -0.41 4.89 16.58
CA VAL A 25 -0.54 3.65 17.33
C VAL A 25 -1.16 2.56 16.45
N PHE A 26 -0.51 1.40 16.39
CA PHE A 26 -1.04 0.20 15.75
C PHE A 26 -1.62 -0.72 16.82
N MET A 27 -2.95 -0.79 16.90
CA MET A 27 -3.66 -1.62 17.87
C MET A 27 -4.27 -2.85 17.19
N LEU A 28 -4.18 -3.98 17.88
CA LEU A 28 -4.86 -5.21 17.52
C LEU A 28 -6.03 -5.44 18.47
N SER A 29 -7.18 -5.81 17.91
CA SER A 29 -8.39 -6.11 18.69
C SER A 29 -8.92 -7.53 18.45
N ASP A 30 -8.22 -8.34 17.65
CA ASP A 30 -8.59 -9.74 17.42
C ASP A 30 -8.42 -10.56 18.71
N ASP A 31 -9.29 -11.57 18.89
CA ASP A 31 -9.11 -12.60 19.90
C ASP A 31 -7.94 -13.51 19.51
N LEU A 32 -6.79 -13.30 20.15
CA LEU A 32 -5.55 -14.01 19.84
C LEU A 32 -5.60 -15.50 20.18
N ASP A 33 -6.47 -15.92 21.10
CA ASP A 33 -6.57 -17.32 21.52
C ASP A 33 -7.24 -18.18 20.45
N THR A 34 -8.15 -17.59 19.68
CA THR A 34 -8.94 -18.27 18.64
C THR A 34 -8.55 -17.88 17.22
N LEU A 35 -7.58 -16.96 17.06
CA LEU A 35 -7.18 -16.44 15.75
C LEU A 35 -6.54 -17.53 14.86
N PRO A 36 -7.09 -17.78 13.65
CA PRO A 36 -6.51 -18.74 12.70
C PRO A 36 -5.06 -18.40 12.34
N ALA A 37 -4.25 -19.45 12.10
CA ALA A 37 -2.81 -19.31 11.87
C ALA A 37 -2.46 -18.43 10.64
N ASP A 38 -3.27 -18.48 9.59
CA ASP A 38 -3.14 -17.66 8.38
C ASP A 38 -3.39 -16.17 8.67
N ARG A 39 -4.33 -15.84 9.58
CA ARG A 39 -4.57 -14.47 10.05
C ARG A 39 -3.47 -13.99 10.97
N LEU A 40 -3.06 -14.83 11.91
CA LEU A 40 -1.94 -14.56 12.81
C LEU A 40 -0.65 -14.28 12.04
N ALA A 41 -0.45 -14.90 10.87
CA ALA A 41 0.70 -14.65 10.01
C ALA A 41 0.76 -13.21 9.49
N PHE A 42 -0.37 -12.53 9.28
CA PHE A 42 -0.37 -11.11 8.90
C PHE A 42 0.23 -10.23 10.00
N LEU A 43 -0.12 -10.52 11.26
CA LEU A 43 0.32 -9.78 12.44
C LEU A 43 1.81 -10.01 12.75
N ARG A 44 2.38 -11.11 12.26
CA ARG A 44 3.78 -11.48 12.45
C ARG A 44 4.68 -11.06 11.30
N ASN A 45 4.15 -10.40 10.27
CA ASN A 45 4.96 -9.99 9.13
C ASN A 45 5.98 -8.91 9.55
N PRO A 46 7.29 -9.21 9.55
CA PRO A 46 8.31 -8.28 10.03
C PRO A 46 8.41 -7.02 9.17
N ASN A 47 8.04 -7.10 7.89
CA ASN A 47 8.12 -5.96 6.98
C ASN A 47 7.03 -4.92 7.29
N LEU A 48 5.86 -5.35 7.78
CA LEU A 48 4.78 -4.45 8.20
C LEU A 48 5.05 -3.86 9.57
N LEU A 49 5.47 -4.70 10.53
CA LEU A 49 5.80 -4.25 11.87
C LEU A 49 6.92 -3.20 11.87
N ALA A 50 7.86 -3.28 10.91
CA ALA A 50 8.91 -2.28 10.75
C ALA A 50 8.41 -0.91 10.25
N LEU A 51 7.15 -0.80 9.78
CA LEU A 51 6.55 0.46 9.36
C LEU A 51 5.81 1.16 10.50
N VAL A 52 5.28 0.41 11.47
CA VAL A 52 4.50 0.93 12.59
C VAL A 52 5.28 2.00 13.36
N GLY A 53 4.60 3.11 13.69
CA GLY A 53 5.18 4.23 14.44
C GLY A 53 6.22 5.07 13.67
N GLY A 54 6.46 4.78 12.39
CA GLY A 54 7.26 5.64 11.51
C GLY A 54 6.46 6.81 10.92
N PRO A 55 6.99 7.50 9.90
CA PRO A 55 6.24 8.52 9.18
C PRO A 55 4.92 7.99 8.60
N ALA A 56 3.89 8.82 8.60
CA ALA A 56 2.63 8.51 7.96
C ALA A 56 2.80 8.49 6.42
N ALA A 57 2.04 7.64 5.74
CA ALA A 57 1.89 7.72 4.30
C ALA A 57 0.89 8.83 3.94
N GLU A 58 1.18 9.55 2.87
CA GLU A 58 0.31 10.58 2.32
C GLU A 58 -0.39 10.07 1.06
N PRO A 59 -1.72 10.25 0.93
CA PRO A 59 -2.41 9.96 -0.32
C PRO A 59 -1.92 10.91 -1.43
N VAL A 60 -1.54 10.34 -2.56
CA VAL A 60 -1.20 11.09 -3.78
C VAL A 60 -2.48 11.30 -4.58
N HIS A 61 -2.55 12.38 -5.36
CA HIS A 61 -3.68 12.62 -6.27
C HIS A 61 -5.04 12.80 -5.57
N LEU A 62 -5.02 13.39 -4.36
CA LEU A 62 -6.22 13.71 -3.55
C LEU A 62 -7.34 14.42 -4.33
N PHE A 63 -6.99 15.18 -5.37
CA PHE A 63 -7.93 15.97 -6.17
C PHE A 63 -7.89 15.65 -7.67
N SER A 64 -7.28 14.54 -8.07
CA SER A 64 -7.08 14.21 -9.50
C SER A 64 -8.30 13.56 -10.16
N ALA A 65 -9.48 13.67 -9.56
CA ALA A 65 -10.78 13.38 -10.17
C ALA A 65 -11.66 14.64 -10.27
N PRO A 66 -11.28 15.72 -10.98
CA PRO A 66 -12.04 16.97 -10.98
C PRO A 66 -13.30 16.92 -11.85
N GLU A 67 -13.42 15.96 -12.76
CA GLU A 67 -14.36 16.06 -13.90
C GLU A 67 -15.79 15.58 -13.60
N ARG A 68 -16.05 15.00 -12.42
CA ARG A 68 -17.43 14.63 -11.98
C ARG A 68 -17.94 15.40 -10.77
N GLU A 69 -17.12 16.20 -10.12
CA GLU A 69 -17.40 16.78 -8.79
C GLU A 69 -17.69 18.29 -8.81
N ALA A 70 -17.68 18.93 -9.98
CA ALA A 70 -17.95 20.35 -10.16
C ALA A 70 -19.47 20.70 -10.21
N GLN A 71 -20.30 20.01 -9.42
CA GLN A 71 -21.69 20.42 -9.19
C GLN A 71 -21.93 20.56 -7.68
N ASP A 72 -21.91 21.79 -7.17
CA ASP A 72 -22.54 22.24 -5.91
C ASP A 72 -22.47 21.33 -4.67
N HIS A 73 -21.29 20.92 -4.19
CA HIS A 73 -21.20 20.31 -2.87
C HIS A 73 -19.96 20.77 -2.10
N TRP A 74 -20.13 21.69 -1.16
CA TRP A 74 -19.17 22.00 -0.08
C TRP A 74 -18.77 20.75 0.75
N PHE A 75 -19.45 19.62 0.51
CA PHE A 75 -19.27 18.31 1.15
C PHE A 75 -19.16 17.15 0.14
N ALA A 76 -18.78 17.38 -1.11
CA ALA A 76 -18.49 16.27 -2.03
C ALA A 76 -17.27 15.50 -1.51
N PHE A 77 -17.50 14.34 -0.91
CA PHE A 77 -16.47 13.33 -0.77
C PHE A 77 -16.11 12.84 -2.16
N PRO A 78 -14.82 12.68 -2.50
CA PRO A 78 -14.46 12.12 -3.78
C PRO A 78 -15.14 10.77 -3.96
N GLN A 79 -15.77 10.53 -5.12
CA GLN A 79 -16.49 9.26 -5.34
C GLN A 79 -15.58 8.04 -5.19
N GLU A 80 -14.27 8.22 -5.38
CA GLU A 80 -13.26 7.20 -5.16
C GLU A 80 -12.12 7.76 -4.30
N LEU A 81 -11.76 7.05 -3.24
CA LEU A 81 -10.60 7.38 -2.40
C LEU A 81 -9.31 7.26 -3.21
N PRO A 82 -8.28 8.08 -2.92
CA PRO A 82 -7.00 8.00 -3.62
C PRO A 82 -6.41 6.59 -3.58
N PRO A 83 -6.06 6.00 -4.74
CA PRO A 83 -5.56 4.63 -4.80
C PRO A 83 -4.10 4.53 -4.37
N LEU A 84 -3.30 5.58 -4.50
CA LEU A 84 -1.87 5.56 -4.20
C LEU A 84 -1.56 6.38 -2.95
N TRP A 85 -0.95 5.74 -1.97
CA TRP A 85 -0.45 6.36 -0.74
C TRP A 85 1.05 6.13 -0.66
N VAL A 86 1.79 7.18 -0.33
CA VAL A 86 3.24 7.19 -0.36
C VAL A 86 3.79 7.62 0.99
N ARG A 87 4.63 6.78 1.56
CA ARG A 87 5.50 7.13 2.68
C ARG A 87 6.93 7.23 2.15
N ARG A 88 7.59 8.36 2.39
CA ARG A 88 9.01 8.52 2.10
C ARG A 88 9.80 8.20 3.37
N ASP A 89 10.70 7.24 3.26
CA ASP A 89 11.62 6.88 4.34
C ASP A 89 12.91 7.74 4.24
N PRO A 90 13.66 7.94 5.34
CA PRO A 90 14.84 8.82 5.34
C PRO A 90 16.03 8.35 4.48
N ASP A 91 16.03 7.11 3.99
CA ASP A 91 17.13 6.53 3.20
C ASP A 91 16.93 6.65 1.68
N ASP A 92 16.20 7.68 1.25
CA ASP A 92 15.74 7.91 -0.14
C ASP A 92 14.93 6.73 -0.73
N SER A 93 14.41 5.86 0.13
CA SER A 93 13.46 4.83 -0.25
C SER A 93 12.03 5.31 -0.01
N ALA A 94 11.09 4.73 -0.73
CA ALA A 94 9.67 4.98 -0.53
C ALA A 94 8.93 3.66 -0.31
N VAL A 95 7.94 3.70 0.57
CA VAL A 95 6.94 2.66 0.73
C VAL A 95 5.65 3.17 0.08
N VAL A 96 5.13 2.41 -0.86
CA VAL A 96 3.91 2.75 -1.59
C VAL A 96 2.84 1.71 -1.32
N ALA A 97 1.66 2.17 -0.92
CA ALA A 97 0.46 1.36 -0.83
C ALA A 97 -0.48 1.73 -1.98
N ILE A 98 -0.85 0.73 -2.77
CA ILE A 98 -1.77 0.88 -3.89
C ILE A 98 -3.03 0.11 -3.55
N TYR A 99 -4.14 0.81 -3.39
CA TYR A 99 -5.44 0.27 -3.01
C TYR A 99 -6.35 0.13 -4.22
N ASN A 100 -7.15 -0.92 -4.22
CA ASN A 100 -8.34 -1.02 -5.04
C ASN A 100 -9.55 -1.02 -4.12
N TRP A 101 -10.22 0.13 -4.03
CA TRP A 101 -11.42 0.33 -3.21
C TRP A 101 -12.70 -0.21 -3.86
N SER A 102 -12.65 -0.60 -5.14
CA SER A 102 -13.84 -1.00 -5.89
C SER A 102 -14.14 -2.49 -5.78
N ASP A 103 -15.39 -2.86 -6.06
CA ASP A 103 -15.87 -4.25 -6.14
C ASP A 103 -15.35 -5.02 -7.37
N SER A 104 -14.54 -4.38 -8.23
CA SER A 104 -14.05 -4.96 -9.48
C SER A 104 -12.53 -5.02 -9.50
N ALA A 105 -11.94 -6.02 -10.15
CA ALA A 105 -10.49 -6.05 -10.33
C ALA A 105 -10.06 -4.88 -11.22
N ARG A 106 -9.02 -4.13 -10.81
CA ARG A 106 -8.56 -2.95 -11.54
C ARG A 106 -7.07 -3.07 -11.91
N PRO A 107 -6.70 -2.79 -13.18
CA PRO A 107 -5.31 -2.55 -13.52
C PRO A 107 -4.88 -1.21 -12.92
N TYR A 108 -3.67 -1.16 -12.38
CA TYR A 108 -3.05 0.07 -11.91
C TYR A 108 -1.64 0.21 -12.50
N ARG A 109 -1.31 1.40 -13.00
CA ARG A 109 0.03 1.73 -13.47
C ARG A 109 0.63 2.71 -12.48
N LEU A 110 1.54 2.22 -11.65
CA LEU A 110 2.33 3.06 -10.77
C LEU A 110 3.42 3.75 -11.60
N HIS A 111 3.41 5.08 -11.66
CA HIS A 111 4.55 5.84 -12.16
C HIS A 111 5.49 6.15 -11.00
N PHE A 112 6.78 5.90 -11.17
CA PHE A 112 7.73 6.00 -10.05
C PHE A 112 8.01 7.44 -9.63
N SER A 113 7.88 8.38 -10.57
CA SER A 113 7.87 9.81 -10.29
C SER A 113 6.75 10.25 -9.35
N GLU A 114 5.60 9.57 -9.32
CA GLU A 114 4.51 9.89 -8.38
C GLU A 114 4.87 9.49 -6.94
N ALA A 115 5.69 8.46 -6.76
CA ALA A 115 6.13 7.98 -5.46
C ALA A 115 7.39 8.72 -4.97
N ILE A 116 8.43 8.72 -5.78
CA ILE A 116 9.77 9.18 -5.39
C ILE A 116 10.08 10.60 -5.92
N GLY A 117 9.25 11.15 -6.80
CA GLY A 117 9.45 12.48 -7.39
C GLY A 117 10.38 12.50 -8.61
N THR A 118 10.91 11.34 -9.01
CA THR A 118 11.76 11.21 -10.20
C THR A 118 11.54 9.88 -10.92
N ASP A 119 11.75 9.89 -12.23
CA ASP A 119 11.78 8.69 -13.06
C ASP A 119 13.17 8.00 -12.95
N GLY A 120 13.28 6.78 -13.48
CA GLY A 120 14.52 6.01 -13.39
C GLY A 120 14.31 4.54 -13.06
N SER A 121 15.39 3.87 -12.70
CA SER A 121 15.38 2.45 -12.36
C SER A 121 15.32 2.25 -10.86
N PHE A 122 14.34 1.46 -10.39
CA PHE A 122 14.11 1.20 -8.98
C PHE A 122 14.04 -0.30 -8.73
N SER A 123 14.69 -0.75 -7.65
CA SER A 123 14.47 -2.08 -7.08
C SER A 123 13.16 -2.07 -6.30
N VAL A 124 12.25 -2.98 -6.67
CA VAL A 124 10.90 -3.04 -6.08
C VAL A 124 10.74 -4.32 -5.28
N PHE A 125 10.18 -4.22 -4.07
CA PHE A 125 9.96 -5.34 -3.16
C PHE A 125 8.53 -5.35 -2.65
N ASP A 126 7.87 -6.51 -2.72
CA ASP A 126 6.55 -6.75 -2.13
C ASP A 126 6.67 -7.07 -0.64
N LEU A 127 6.18 -6.16 0.20
CA LEU A 127 6.28 -6.22 1.66
C LEU A 127 5.23 -7.14 2.31
N TRP A 128 4.19 -7.54 1.59
CA TRP A 128 3.24 -8.55 2.08
C TRP A 128 3.83 -9.97 2.09
N SER A 129 4.99 -10.17 1.43
CA SER A 129 5.77 -11.38 1.61
C SER A 129 6.26 -11.53 3.05
N PRO A 130 6.20 -12.74 3.65
CA PRO A 130 6.73 -12.97 5.00
C PRO A 130 8.26 -12.99 5.04
N ARG A 131 8.94 -13.02 3.89
CA ARG A 131 10.41 -12.96 3.81
C ARG A 131 10.88 -11.61 4.30
N ARG A 132 11.83 -11.57 5.23
CA ARG A 132 12.47 -10.31 5.68
C ARG A 132 13.06 -9.56 4.48
N GLY A 133 12.71 -8.28 4.35
CA GLY A 133 13.06 -7.44 3.19
C GLY A 133 12.07 -7.53 2.02
N GLY A 134 11.01 -8.33 2.17
CA GLY A 134 10.00 -8.54 1.14
C GLY A 134 10.43 -9.50 0.03
N ARG A 135 9.53 -9.73 -0.92
CA ARG A 135 9.81 -10.48 -2.15
C ARG A 135 10.22 -9.50 -3.24
N SER A 136 11.43 -9.66 -3.79
CA SER A 136 11.86 -8.84 -4.92
C SER A 136 10.97 -9.06 -6.14
N LEU A 137 10.52 -7.96 -6.75
CA LEU A 137 9.86 -7.93 -8.06
C LEU A 137 10.84 -7.56 -9.18
N GLY A 138 12.14 -7.46 -8.85
CA GLY A 138 13.23 -7.06 -9.73
C GLY A 138 13.39 -5.55 -9.85
N ILE A 139 14.31 -5.14 -10.74
CA ILE A 139 14.49 -3.74 -11.14
C ILE A 139 13.44 -3.41 -12.19
N LYS A 140 12.75 -2.28 -12.00
CA LYS A 140 11.76 -1.74 -12.92
C LYS A 140 12.19 -0.33 -13.31
N ARG A 141 11.78 0.10 -14.50
CA ARG A 141 12.13 1.41 -15.04
C ARG A 141 10.86 2.23 -15.26
N ASP A 142 10.84 3.44 -14.70
CA ASP A 142 9.83 4.51 -14.84
C ASP A 142 8.41 4.16 -14.34
N SER A 143 7.95 2.91 -14.49
CA SER A 143 6.65 2.46 -14.03
C SER A 143 6.57 0.96 -13.74
N LEU A 144 5.50 0.58 -13.03
CA LEU A 144 5.11 -0.81 -12.79
C LEU A 144 3.61 -0.99 -13.01
N ARG A 145 3.24 -1.96 -13.86
CA ARG A 145 1.85 -2.38 -14.05
C ARG A 145 1.49 -3.48 -13.06
N LEU A 146 0.34 -3.33 -12.41
CA LEU A 146 -0.22 -4.23 -11.43
C LEU A 146 -1.69 -4.49 -11.78
N THR A 147 -2.19 -5.64 -11.33
CA THR A 147 -3.63 -5.92 -11.30
C THR A 147 -4.00 -6.21 -9.85
N LEU A 148 -4.96 -5.45 -9.35
CA LEU A 148 -5.44 -5.54 -7.97
C LEU A 148 -6.82 -6.19 -7.97
N PRO A 149 -7.03 -7.30 -7.23
CA PRO A 149 -8.36 -7.81 -6.92
C PRO A 149 -9.25 -6.74 -6.28
N PRO A 150 -10.58 -6.93 -6.27
CA PRO A 150 -11.49 -6.11 -5.47
C PRO A 150 -11.01 -6.00 -4.01
N HIS A 151 -11.18 -4.83 -3.40
CA HIS A 151 -10.92 -4.58 -1.97
C HIS A 151 -9.54 -5.04 -1.50
N SER A 152 -8.51 -4.78 -2.31
CA SER A 152 -7.16 -5.27 -2.04
C SER A 152 -6.12 -4.16 -2.03
N VAL A 153 -4.94 -4.51 -1.52
CA VAL A 153 -3.79 -3.61 -1.48
C VAL A 153 -2.54 -4.30 -2.03
N ARG A 154 -1.66 -3.52 -2.65
CA ARG A 154 -0.26 -3.86 -2.90
C ARG A 154 0.61 -2.93 -2.07
N LEU A 155 1.51 -3.50 -1.29
CA LEU A 155 2.44 -2.75 -0.46
C LEU A 155 3.86 -3.01 -0.96
N LEU A 156 4.49 -1.98 -1.52
CA LEU A 156 5.78 -2.11 -2.15
C LEU A 156 6.80 -1.18 -1.48
N ARG A 157 8.02 -1.64 -1.31
CA ARG A 157 9.18 -0.78 -1.07
C ARG A 157 9.91 -0.57 -2.38
N MET A 158 10.28 0.67 -2.63
CA MET A 158 11.02 1.13 -3.80
C MET A 158 12.30 1.81 -3.35
N LYS A 159 13.41 1.44 -3.98
CA LYS A 159 14.72 2.06 -3.76
C LYS A 159 15.41 2.25 -5.09
N ALA A 160 16.10 3.38 -5.28
CA ALA A 160 16.88 3.61 -6.49
C ALA A 160 17.80 2.42 -6.75
N ALA A 161 17.77 1.88 -7.97
CA ALA A 161 18.71 0.84 -8.36
C ALA A 161 20.09 1.49 -8.45
N ALA A 162 21.09 0.90 -7.78
CA ALA A 162 22.46 1.32 -8.00
C ALA A 162 22.76 1.22 -9.50
N SER A 163 23.33 2.28 -10.07
CA SER A 163 23.88 2.24 -11.42
C SER A 163 24.83 1.05 -11.48
N ALA A 164 24.54 0.06 -12.33
CA ALA A 164 25.54 -0.95 -12.62
C ALA A 164 26.80 -0.22 -13.10
N PRO A 165 28.01 -0.60 -12.63
CA PRO A 165 29.22 -0.11 -13.25
C PRO A 165 29.14 -0.44 -14.74
N GLN A 166 29.19 0.58 -15.60
CA GLN A 166 29.34 0.37 -17.04
C GLN A 166 30.67 -0.37 -17.26
N PRO A 167 30.70 -1.42 -18.10
CA PRO A 167 31.94 -2.09 -18.47
C PRO A 167 32.89 -1.17 -19.24
#